data_AF-A0A9E1NZ71-F1
#
_entry.id   AF-A0A9E1NZ71-F1
#
_cell.length_a   1.000
_cell.length_b   1.000
_cell.length_c   1.000
_cell.angle_alpha   90.00
_cell.angle_beta   90.00
_cell.angle_gamma   90.00
#
_symmetry.space_group_name_H-M   'P 1'
#
loop_
_entity.id
_entity.type
_entity.pdbx_description
1 polymer ?
#
loop_
_entity_poly.entity_id
_entity_poly.type
_entity_poly.pdbx_seq_one_letter_code
_entity_poly.pdbx_strand_id
1 'polypeptide(L)'
;MMVRLWVQDFPDEDPERVNFLVPGNHFGEDAFIMQGTRTATVKMTRDSKLLALDGNDFKELISQPLDNQVDHSTAKIQVDQGQKELLDVRYEEEWYEARIPGATIIPLPELRSRIDELNRDREYIVYCHAGKRSNVAAMILKQDGFNVSSLTGGVRDWPYSVEEGYR
;
A
#
# COMPACT_ATOMS: atom_id res chain seq x y z
N MET A 1 -1.55 -16.81 20.01
CA MET A 1 -1.84 -15.38 20.25
C MET A 1 -3.11 -15.04 19.48
N MET A 2 -4.12 -14.38 20.06
CA MET A 2 -5.38 -14.07 19.35
C MET A 2 -5.87 -12.70 19.85
N VAL A 3 -5.82 -11.71 18.97
CA VAL A 3 -6.31 -10.35 19.22
C VAL A 3 -7.56 -10.16 18.35
N ARG A 4 -8.61 -9.49 18.86
CA ARG A 4 -9.87 -9.29 18.13
C ARG A 4 -10.00 -7.83 17.70
N LEU A 5 -10.45 -7.62 16.47
CA LEU A 5 -10.79 -6.32 15.92
C LEU A 5 -12.29 -6.09 16.07
N TRP A 6 -12.63 -4.90 16.55
CA TRP A 6 -14.00 -4.47 16.75
C TRP A 6 -14.21 -3.14 16.01
N VAL A 7 -15.24 -3.07 15.19
CA VAL A 7 -15.74 -1.82 14.63
C VAL A 7 -16.88 -1.35 15.53
N GLN A 8 -16.95 -0.04 15.76
CA GLN A 8 -18.09 0.59 16.38
C GLN A 8 -18.34 1.86 15.58
N ASP A 9 -19.30 1.79 14.66
CA ASP A 9 -19.59 2.89 13.74
C ASP A 9 -20.31 4.04 14.45
N PHE A 10 -21.05 3.75 15.53
CA PHE A 10 -21.76 4.75 16.33
C PHE A 10 -21.61 4.51 17.85
N PRO A 11 -21.57 5.58 18.68
CA PRO A 11 -21.34 5.47 20.13
C PRO A 11 -22.35 4.59 20.88
N ASP A 12 -23.58 4.52 20.37
CA ASP A 12 -24.71 3.82 20.97
C ASP A 12 -24.90 2.38 20.45
N GLU A 13 -24.06 1.93 19.52
CA GLU A 13 -24.11 0.56 19.00
C GLU A 13 -23.15 -0.37 19.74
N ASP A 14 -23.56 -1.63 19.90
CA ASP A 14 -22.66 -2.67 20.39
C ASP A 14 -21.53 -2.88 19.37
N PRO A 15 -20.25 -2.89 19.80
CA PRO A 15 -19.13 -3.11 18.90
C PRO A 15 -19.29 -4.44 18.16
N GLU A 16 -19.19 -4.41 16.84
CA GLU A 16 -19.23 -5.61 16.02
C GLU A 16 -17.82 -6.17 15.81
N ARG A 17 -17.68 -7.49 15.97
CA ARG A 17 -16.40 -8.17 15.77
C ARG A 17 -16.18 -8.38 14.28
N VAL A 18 -15.24 -7.62 13.71
CA VAL A 18 -14.98 -7.65 12.28
C VAL A 18 -13.83 -8.57 11.87
N ASN A 19 -12.82 -8.81 12.72
CA ASN A 19 -11.68 -9.64 12.33
C ASN A 19 -10.83 -10.15 13.52
N PHE A 20 -9.83 -11.00 13.23
CA PHE A 20 -8.79 -11.45 14.16
C PHE A 20 -7.42 -10.99 13.67
N LEU A 21 -6.55 -10.57 14.59
CA LEU A 21 -5.12 -10.41 14.30
C LEU A 21 -4.36 -11.62 14.84
N VAL A 22 -3.63 -12.27 13.94
CA VAL A 22 -2.61 -13.28 14.24
C VAL A 22 -1.21 -12.65 14.15
N PRO A 23 -0.15 -13.30 14.66
CA PRO A 23 1.21 -12.78 14.50
C PRO A 23 1.52 -12.43 13.04
N GLY A 24 2.07 -11.23 12.82
CA GLY A 24 2.34 -10.69 11.47
C GLY A 24 1.22 -9.84 10.87
N ASN A 25 0.00 -9.86 11.44
CA ASN A 25 -1.03 -8.90 11.02
C ASN A 25 -0.78 -7.51 11.62
N HIS A 26 -1.28 -6.50 10.92
CA HIS A 26 -1.20 -5.07 11.24
C HIS A 26 -2.61 -4.47 11.12
N PHE A 27 -2.82 -3.29 11.71
CA PHE A 27 -4.12 -2.63 11.69
C PHE A 27 -4.00 -1.14 12.05
N GLY A 28 -4.65 -0.30 11.25
CA GLY A 28 -4.82 1.14 11.50
C GLY A 28 -3.82 2.04 10.77
N GLU A 29 -2.82 1.46 10.10
CA GLU A 29 -1.88 2.19 9.24
C GLU A 29 -2.58 2.90 8.08
N ASP A 30 -3.65 2.33 7.52
CA ASP A 30 -4.40 2.89 6.40
C ASP A 30 -4.90 4.31 6.70
N ALA A 31 -5.39 4.56 7.91
CA ALA A 31 -5.86 5.88 8.33
C ALA A 31 -4.74 6.94 8.22
N PHE A 32 -3.51 6.58 8.57
CA PHE A 32 -2.36 7.48 8.46
C PHE A 32 -1.89 7.66 7.02
N ILE A 33 -1.87 6.58 6.25
CA ILE A 33 -1.41 6.59 4.84
C ILE A 33 -2.39 7.37 3.95
N MET A 34 -3.69 7.22 4.22
CA MET A 34 -4.77 7.80 3.43
C MET A 34 -5.28 9.14 3.99
N GLN A 35 -4.74 9.62 5.11
CA GLN A 35 -5.25 10.79 5.85
C GLN A 35 -6.74 10.66 6.21
N GLY A 36 -7.19 9.43 6.46
CA GLY A 36 -8.55 9.10 6.87
C GLY A 36 -8.70 9.02 8.39
N THR A 37 -9.94 8.84 8.84
CA THR A 37 -10.24 8.49 10.22
C THR A 37 -10.11 6.98 10.42
N ARG A 38 -9.60 6.56 11.58
CA ARG A 38 -9.57 5.15 11.96
C ARG A 38 -11.01 4.68 12.19
N THR A 39 -11.43 3.63 11.49
CA THR A 39 -12.81 3.12 11.55
C THR A 39 -13.00 1.97 12.53
N ALA A 40 -11.92 1.40 13.09
CA ALA A 40 -12.02 0.33 14.08
C ALA A 40 -11.01 0.46 15.21
N THR A 41 -11.29 -0.26 16.31
CA THR A 41 -10.42 -0.35 17.49
C THR A 41 -10.02 -1.81 17.74
N VAL A 42 -8.80 -2.01 18.25
CA VAL A 42 -8.28 -3.31 18.64
C VAL A 42 -8.60 -3.56 20.11
N LYS A 43 -9.22 -4.71 20.43
CA LYS A 43 -9.45 -5.12 21.83
C LYS A 43 -8.80 -6.48 22.10
N MET A 44 -7.97 -6.52 23.14
CA MET A 44 -7.38 -7.78 23.62
C MET A 44 -8.48 -8.68 24.19
N THR A 45 -8.40 -9.98 23.91
CA THR A 45 -9.34 -10.97 24.46
C THR A 45 -8.71 -11.96 25.43
N ARG A 46 -7.41 -11.82 25.63
CA ARG A 46 -6.59 -12.50 26.63
C ARG A 46 -5.32 -11.68 26.82
N ASP A 47 -4.58 -11.97 27.88
CA ASP A 47 -3.24 -11.42 28.09
C ASP A 47 -2.37 -11.69 26.86
N SER A 48 -1.81 -10.62 26.31
CA SER A 48 -1.05 -10.63 25.06
C SER A 48 -0.14 -9.40 25.00
N LYS A 49 0.90 -9.45 24.16
CA LYS A 49 1.76 -8.30 23.88
C LYS A 49 1.46 -7.79 22.48
N LEU A 50 1.26 -6.49 22.36
CA LEU A 50 1.15 -5.79 21.09
C LEU A 50 2.31 -4.80 21.00
N LEU A 51 2.98 -4.77 19.84
CA LEU A 51 3.84 -3.65 19.51
C LEU A 51 2.93 -2.51 19.03
N ALA A 52 3.03 -1.37 19.68
CA ALA A 52 2.32 -0.16 19.30
C ALA A 52 3.33 0.88 18.85
N LEU A 53 3.00 1.57 17.78
CA LEU A 53 3.74 2.70 17.24
C LEU A 53 2.78 3.88 17.24
N ASP A 54 3.19 5.02 17.79
CA ASP A 54 2.32 6.19 17.76
C ASP A 54 2.31 6.82 16.36
N GLY A 55 1.33 7.70 16.15
CA GLY A 55 1.10 8.29 14.84
C GLY A 55 2.21 9.23 14.34
N ASN A 56 2.98 9.84 15.24
CA ASN A 56 4.09 10.71 14.85
C ASN A 56 5.31 9.86 14.50
N ASP A 57 5.63 8.87 15.31
CA ASP A 57 6.71 7.92 15.03
C ASP A 57 6.44 7.16 13.71
N PHE A 58 5.19 6.76 13.47
CA PHE A 58 4.79 6.15 12.20
C PHE A 58 5.00 7.10 11.03
N LYS A 59 4.56 8.36 11.15
CA LYS A 59 4.78 9.38 10.10
C LYS A 59 6.26 9.58 9.83
N GLU A 60 7.08 9.67 10.87
CA GLU A 60 8.52 9.83 10.73
C GLU A 60 9.11 8.65 9.95
N LEU A 61 8.79 7.42 10.35
CA LEU A 61 9.26 6.20 9.68
C LEU A 61 8.83 6.12 8.21
N ILE A 62 7.58 6.42 7.87
CA ILE A 62 7.12 6.39 6.46
C ILE A 62 7.58 7.61 5.65
N SER A 63 8.00 8.69 6.31
CA SER A 63 8.51 9.90 5.67
C SER A 63 10.01 9.84 5.37
N GLN A 64 10.71 8.82 5.90
CA GLN A 64 12.10 8.61 5.56
C GLN A 64 12.23 8.45 4.05
N PRO A 65 13.11 9.24 3.41
CA PRO A 65 13.28 9.15 1.96
C PRO A 65 13.64 7.73 1.59
N LEU A 66 12.78 7.11 0.80
CA LEU A 66 13.16 5.90 0.10
C LEU A 66 14.26 6.28 -0.87
N ASP A 67 15.45 5.71 -0.70
CA ASP A 67 16.60 5.93 -1.57
C ASP A 67 16.33 5.63 -3.06
N ASN A 68 15.21 4.94 -3.39
CA ASN A 68 14.88 4.52 -4.75
C ASN A 68 13.57 5.14 -5.25
N GLN A 69 13.47 6.47 -5.30
CA GLN A 69 12.41 7.15 -6.05
C GLN A 69 12.87 7.43 -7.48
N VAL A 70 11.96 7.29 -8.44
CA VAL A 70 12.19 7.65 -9.85
C VAL A 70 11.13 8.65 -10.31
N ASP A 71 11.49 9.56 -11.21
CA ASP A 71 10.54 10.45 -11.88
C ASP A 71 9.83 9.75 -13.05
N HIS A 72 8.81 10.40 -13.62
CA HIS A 72 8.04 9.85 -14.74
C HIS A 72 8.90 9.62 -15.99
N SER A 73 9.92 10.45 -16.24
CA SER A 73 10.75 10.33 -17.44
C SER A 73 11.65 9.10 -17.37
N THR A 74 12.28 8.87 -16.22
CA THR A 74 13.13 7.72 -15.93
C THR A 74 12.29 6.44 -15.89
N ALA A 75 11.13 6.49 -15.24
CA ALA A 75 10.22 5.36 -15.19
C ALA A 75 9.74 4.94 -16.58
N LYS A 76 9.37 5.89 -17.44
CA LYS A 76 8.97 5.60 -18.82
C LYS A 76 10.07 4.89 -19.60
N ILE A 77 11.31 5.36 -19.50
CA ILE A 77 12.46 4.75 -20.17
C ILE A 77 12.68 3.31 -19.69
N GLN A 78 12.68 3.10 -18.37
CA GLN A 78 12.92 1.78 -17.78
C GLN A 78 11.83 0.76 -18.15
N VAL A 79 10.57 1.20 -18.18
CA VAL A 79 9.43 0.35 -18.56
C VAL A 79 9.47 0.03 -20.06
N ASP A 80 9.69 1.04 -20.92
CA ASP A 80 9.75 0.85 -22.37
C ASP A 80 10.90 -0.08 -22.79
N GLN A 81 12.01 -0.06 -22.04
CA GLN A 81 13.16 -0.93 -22.25
C GLN A 81 13.01 -2.32 -21.62
N GLY A 82 11.88 -2.59 -20.95
CA GLY A 82 11.63 -3.87 -20.27
C GLY A 82 12.56 -4.14 -19.08
N GLN A 83 13.17 -3.09 -18.52
CA GLN A 83 14.05 -3.20 -17.35
C GLN A 83 13.24 -3.36 -16.05
N LYS A 84 12.10 -2.68 -15.98
CA LYS A 84 11.21 -2.72 -14.80
C LYS A 84 9.76 -2.85 -15.22
N GLU A 85 8.97 -3.54 -14.39
CA GLU A 85 7.53 -3.69 -14.53
C GLU A 85 6.80 -2.69 -13.64
N LEU A 86 5.59 -2.27 -14.03
CA LEU A 86 4.78 -1.35 -13.23
C LEU A 86 3.86 -2.12 -12.28
N LEU A 87 3.82 -1.68 -11.02
CA LEU A 87 2.91 -2.18 -10.00
C LEU A 87 2.01 -1.05 -9.49
N ASP A 88 0.72 -1.16 -9.77
CA ASP A 88 -0.32 -0.26 -9.27
C ASP A 88 -0.83 -0.74 -7.91
N VAL A 89 -0.68 0.10 -6.89
CA VAL A 89 -1.14 -0.20 -5.52
C VAL A 89 -2.35 0.63 -5.10
N ARG A 90 -3.04 1.22 -6.07
CA ARG A 90 -4.33 1.88 -5.86
C ARG A 90 -5.45 0.86 -5.62
N TYR A 91 -6.63 1.38 -5.27
CA TYR A 91 -7.84 0.57 -5.24
C TYR A 91 -8.23 0.12 -6.66
N GLU A 92 -8.94 -1.00 -6.76
CA GLU A 92 -9.33 -1.55 -8.06
C GLU A 92 -10.19 -0.57 -8.86
N GLU A 93 -11.08 0.17 -8.19
CA GLU A 93 -11.92 1.18 -8.83
C GLU A 93 -11.08 2.26 -9.54
N GLU A 94 -10.03 2.75 -8.89
CA GLU A 94 -9.11 3.75 -9.48
C GLU A 94 -8.35 3.19 -10.69
N TRP A 95 -8.07 1.89 -10.70
CA TRP A 95 -7.39 1.21 -11.81
C TRP A 95 -8.31 0.95 -12.99
N TYR A 96 -9.59 0.69 -12.72
CA TYR A 96 -10.61 0.62 -13.76
C TYR A 96 -10.90 1.99 -14.38
N GLU A 97 -10.87 3.07 -13.59
CA GLU A 97 -11.05 4.43 -14.14
C GLU A 97 -9.94 4.81 -15.11
N ALA A 98 -8.68 4.73 -14.69
CA ALA A 98 -7.53 5.00 -15.53
C ALA A 98 -6.26 4.39 -14.95
N ARG A 99 -5.37 3.84 -15.77
CA ARG A 99 -4.11 3.21 -15.34
C ARG A 99 -2.96 3.46 -16.31
N ILE A 100 -1.72 3.28 -15.85
CA ILE A 100 -0.57 3.29 -16.75
C ILE A 100 -0.58 1.95 -17.54
N PRO A 101 -0.44 1.97 -18.87
CA PRO A 101 -0.44 0.75 -19.69
C PRO A 101 0.59 -0.27 -19.20
N GLY A 102 0.20 -1.55 -19.18
CA GLY A 102 1.08 -2.66 -18.76
C GLY A 102 1.31 -2.79 -17.26
N ALA A 103 0.62 -1.99 -16.42
CA ALA A 103 0.70 -2.13 -14.97
C ALA A 103 -0.08 -3.33 -14.43
N THR A 104 0.55 -4.09 -13.53
CA THR A 104 -0.12 -5.11 -12.71
C THR A 104 -0.77 -4.43 -11.51
N ILE A 105 -1.99 -4.82 -11.12
CA ILE A 105 -2.65 -4.29 -9.92
C ILE A 105 -2.54 -5.25 -8.73
N ILE A 106 -2.03 -4.74 -7.62
CA ILE A 106 -2.16 -5.35 -6.29
C ILE A 106 -2.43 -4.22 -5.29
N PRO A 107 -3.67 -4.01 -4.85
CA PRO A 107 -4.01 -2.93 -3.92
C PRO A 107 -3.17 -2.98 -2.66
N LEU A 108 -2.74 -1.81 -2.14
CA LEU A 108 -1.87 -1.74 -0.96
C LEU A 108 -2.39 -2.57 0.24
N PRO A 109 -3.70 -2.57 0.59
CA PRO A 109 -4.21 -3.40 1.69
C PRO A 109 -4.03 -4.91 1.48
N GLU A 110 -3.98 -5.36 0.22
CA GLU A 110 -3.83 -6.77 -0.14
C GLU A 110 -2.38 -7.18 -0.42
N LEU A 111 -1.48 -6.20 -0.53
CA LEU A 111 -0.10 -6.39 -0.99
C LEU A 111 0.64 -7.46 -0.19
N ARG A 112 0.51 -7.48 1.14
CA ARG A 112 1.20 -8.47 1.98
C ARG A 112 0.68 -9.89 1.77
N SER A 113 -0.62 -10.06 1.54
CA SER A 113 -1.22 -11.38 1.30
C SER A 113 -1.02 -11.89 -0.12
N ARG A 114 -0.80 -10.97 -1.07
CA ARG A 114 -0.66 -11.27 -2.51
C ARG A 114 0.78 -11.11 -3.00
N ILE A 115 1.75 -10.94 -2.10
CA ILE A 115 3.14 -10.67 -2.46
C ILE A 115 3.77 -11.79 -3.29
N ASP A 116 3.30 -13.03 -3.08
CA ASP A 116 3.76 -14.22 -3.81
C ASP A 116 3.26 -14.28 -5.26
N GLU A 117 2.35 -13.39 -5.68
CA GLU A 117 1.96 -13.23 -7.08
C GLU A 117 3.05 -12.50 -7.90
N LEU A 118 3.96 -11.78 -7.23
CA LEU A 118 5.03 -11.04 -7.88
C LEU A 118 6.24 -11.94 -8.15
N ASN A 119 6.86 -11.74 -9.31
CA ASN A 119 8.08 -12.46 -9.67
C ASN A 119 9.31 -11.79 -9.03
N ARG A 120 9.98 -12.52 -8.14
CA ARG A 120 11.17 -12.04 -7.42
C ARG A 120 12.39 -11.76 -8.30
N ASP A 121 12.45 -12.31 -9.51
CA ASP A 121 13.51 -12.05 -10.49
C ASP A 121 13.28 -10.76 -11.29
N ARG A 122 12.13 -10.09 -11.09
CA ARG A 122 11.78 -8.83 -11.76
C ARG A 122 12.01 -7.64 -10.84
N GLU A 123 12.31 -6.51 -11.47
CA GLU A 123 12.34 -5.21 -10.80
C GLU A 123 11.03 -4.48 -11.03
N TYR A 124 10.52 -3.80 -9.99
CA TYR A 124 9.24 -3.10 -10.06
C TYR A 124 9.37 -1.60 -9.84
N ILE A 125 8.57 -0.83 -10.58
CA ILE A 125 8.24 0.56 -10.27
C ILE A 125 6.83 0.59 -9.72
N VAL A 126 6.71 0.90 -8.44
CA VAL A 126 5.43 0.94 -7.74
C VAL A 126 4.85 2.34 -7.80
N TYR A 127 3.58 2.47 -8.18
CA TYR A 127 2.90 3.75 -8.22
C TYR A 127 1.52 3.71 -7.57
N CYS A 128 1.06 4.89 -7.18
CA CYS A 128 -0.31 5.10 -6.74
C CYS A 128 -0.84 6.41 -7.31
N HIS A 129 -1.86 7.02 -6.69
CA HIS A 129 -2.37 8.32 -7.14
C HIS A 129 -1.29 9.43 -7.11
N ALA A 130 -0.62 9.65 -5.97
CA ALA A 130 0.28 10.80 -5.75
C ALA A 130 1.59 10.48 -4.99
N GLY A 131 2.02 9.21 -4.95
CA GLY A 131 3.29 8.78 -4.36
C GLY A 131 3.22 8.27 -2.90
N LYS A 132 2.20 8.65 -2.11
CA LYS A 132 2.12 8.27 -0.68
C LYS A 132 2.00 6.75 -0.46
N ARG A 133 0.98 6.13 -1.06
CA ARG A 133 0.74 4.67 -0.96
C ARG A 133 1.87 3.85 -1.58
N SER A 134 2.44 4.31 -2.70
CA SER A 134 3.53 3.60 -3.36
C SER A 134 4.83 3.63 -2.56
N ASN A 135 5.07 4.67 -1.74
CA ASN A 135 6.19 4.66 -0.81
C ASN A 135 6.03 3.56 0.25
N VAL A 136 4.84 3.43 0.84
CA VAL A 136 4.59 2.34 1.81
C VAL A 136 4.72 0.97 1.14
N ALA A 137 4.13 0.79 -0.04
CA ALA A 137 4.27 -0.45 -0.81
C ALA A 137 5.74 -0.78 -1.11
N ALA A 138 6.53 0.21 -1.53
CA ALA A 138 7.95 0.03 -1.79
C ALA A 138 8.72 -0.38 -0.52
N MET A 139 8.39 0.17 0.65
CA MET A 139 8.97 -0.28 1.93
C MET A 139 8.62 -1.74 2.22
N ILE A 140 7.35 -2.13 2.06
CA ILE A 140 6.88 -3.51 2.27
C ILE A 140 7.63 -4.49 1.36
N LEU A 141 7.72 -4.17 0.07
CA LEU A 141 8.36 -5.01 -0.93
C LEU A 141 9.89 -5.11 -0.71
N LYS A 142 10.56 -4.01 -0.36
CA LYS A 142 11.99 -4.02 -0.01
C LYS A 142 12.27 -4.88 1.23
N GLN A 143 11.42 -4.82 2.25
CA GLN A 143 11.54 -5.67 3.45
C GLN A 143 11.43 -7.16 3.11
N ASP A 144 10.69 -7.49 2.05
CA ASP A 144 10.55 -8.85 1.55
C ASP A 144 11.59 -9.23 0.46
N GLY A 145 12.59 -8.37 0.25
CA GLY A 145 13.74 -8.64 -0.64
C GLY A 145 13.53 -8.29 -2.11
N PHE A 146 12.44 -7.62 -2.49
CA PHE A 146 12.25 -7.16 -3.87
C PHE A 146 13.11 -5.93 -4.19
N ASN A 147 13.60 -5.87 -5.43
CA ASN A 147 14.20 -4.66 -5.97
C ASN A 147 13.11 -3.75 -6.56
N VAL A 148 12.74 -2.72 -5.80
CA VAL A 148 11.65 -1.81 -6.18
C VAL A 148 12.05 -0.35 -6.06
N SER A 149 11.45 0.44 -6.95
CA SER A 149 11.46 1.90 -6.92
C SER A 149 10.03 2.43 -6.79
N SER A 150 9.82 3.60 -6.19
CA SER A 150 8.50 4.26 -6.21
C SER A 150 8.46 5.39 -7.23
N LEU A 151 7.32 5.54 -7.92
CA LEU A 151 7.09 6.61 -8.87
C LEU A 151 6.73 7.91 -8.14
N THR A 152 7.59 8.91 -8.30
CA THR A 152 7.38 10.26 -7.77
C THR A 152 6.16 10.89 -8.44
N GLY A 153 5.26 11.47 -7.63
CA GLY A 153 4.04 12.10 -8.14
C GLY A 153 2.93 11.13 -8.56
N GLY A 154 3.20 9.83 -8.60
CA GLY A 154 2.23 8.81 -8.97
C GLY A 154 1.67 8.98 -10.38
N VAL A 155 0.51 8.38 -10.65
CA VAL A 155 -0.21 8.52 -11.94
C VAL A 155 -0.73 9.94 -12.16
N ARG A 156 -0.96 10.72 -11.10
CA ARG A 156 -1.41 12.13 -11.22
C ARG A 156 -0.42 12.98 -12.01
N ASP A 157 0.88 12.77 -11.80
CA ASP A 157 1.94 13.55 -12.44
C ASP A 157 2.53 12.81 -13.67
N TRP A 158 1.84 11.78 -14.17
CA TRP A 158 2.25 11.01 -15.34
C TRP A 158 1.84 11.73 -16.64
N PRO A 159 2.79 12.24 -17.45
CA PRO A 159 2.45 13.07 -18.61
C PRO A 159 2.18 12.27 -19.89
N TYR A 160 2.23 10.94 -19.82
CA TYR A 160 2.06 10.06 -20.97
C TYR A 160 0.66 9.45 -21.00
N SER A 161 0.38 8.66 -22.05
CA SER A 161 -0.90 7.96 -22.20
C SER A 161 -1.23 7.08 -21.01
N VAL A 162 -2.50 7.09 -20.64
CA VAL A 162 -3.14 6.16 -19.71
C VAL A 162 -4.17 5.32 -20.46
N GLU A 163 -4.45 4.12 -19.95
CA GLU A 163 -5.57 3.29 -20.39
C GLU A 163 -6.77 3.55 -19.48
N GLU A 164 -7.92 3.85 -20.07
CA GLU A 164 -9.21 3.87 -19.37
C GLU A 164 -9.83 2.48 -19.48
N GLY A 165 -10.30 1.93 -18.35
CA GLY A 165 -10.99 0.65 -18.32
C GLY A 165 -12.49 0.85 -18.53
N TYR A 166 -13.04 0.24 -19.58
CA TYR A 166 -14.48 0.00 -19.62
C TYR A 166 -14.80 -1.18 -18.68
N ARG A 167 -15.73 -0.96 -17.74
CA ARG A 167 -16.38 -2.02 -16.97
C ARG A 167 -17.16 -2.97 -17.87
#